data_AF-A0A6L9SS96-F1
#
_entry.id   AF-A0A6L9SS96-F1
#
_cell.length_a   1.000
_cell.length_b   1.000
_cell.length_c   1.000
_cell.angle_alpha   90.00
_cell.angle_beta   90.00
_cell.angle_gamma   90.00
#
_symmetry.space_group_name_H-M   'P 1'
#
loop_
_entity.id
_entity.type
_entity.pdbx_description
1 polymer ?
#
loop_
_entity_poly.entity_id
_entity_poly.type
_entity_poly.pdbx_seq_one_letter_code
_entity_poly.pdbx_strand_id
1 'polypeptide(L)'
;MAKVIANVDDDVKTRAAALYESMGMSLSTAVNMFLRQSLEEDGVPFKPRRYTGVRLTPTEETRRAMVEAEAKELGVIPDDSTVCDTEGSARAHLRRLRRGGK
;
A
#
# COMPACT_ATOMS: atom_id res chain seq x y z
N MET A 1 -4.48 33.82 -12.70
CA MET A 1 -3.97 32.49 -12.30
C MET A 1 -2.44 32.53 -12.31
N ALA A 2 -1.78 31.88 -11.36
CA ALA A 2 -0.31 31.75 -11.37
C ALA A 2 0.14 30.69 -12.39
N LYS A 3 1.36 30.81 -12.90
CA LYS A 3 1.96 29.87 -13.87
C LYS A 3 3.08 29.09 -13.22
N VAL A 4 3.08 27.77 -13.41
CA VAL A 4 4.18 26.88 -13.03
C VAL A 4 4.91 26.43 -14.30
N ILE A 5 6.25 26.51 -14.30
CA ILE A 5 7.12 26.05 -15.38
C ILE A 5 8.09 25.05 -14.77
N ALA A 6 8.18 23.86 -15.37
CA ALA A 6 9.11 22.81 -14.95
C ALA A 6 9.79 22.23 -16.20
N ASN A 7 11.09 21.97 -16.07
CA ASN A 7 11.85 21.23 -17.07
C ASN A 7 11.68 19.74 -16.78
N VAL A 8 11.23 18.99 -17.78
CA VAL A 8 10.96 17.55 -17.70
C VAL A 8 11.37 16.96 -19.05
N ASP A 9 11.95 15.77 -19.04
CA ASP A 9 12.28 15.05 -20.27
C ASP A 9 11.01 14.79 -21.11
N ASP A 10 11.15 14.89 -22.44
CA ASP A 10 10.01 14.78 -23.36
C ASP A 10 9.32 13.42 -23.28
N ASP A 11 10.08 12.34 -23.08
CA ASP A 11 9.55 10.99 -22.92
C ASP A 11 8.76 10.85 -21.61
N VAL A 12 9.27 11.43 -20.52
CA VAL A 12 8.62 11.40 -19.21
C VAL A 12 7.32 12.19 -19.26
N LYS A 13 7.34 13.38 -19.86
CA LYS A 13 6.15 14.21 -20.05
C LYS A 13 5.07 13.50 -20.86
N THR A 14 5.46 12.87 -21.97
CA THR A 14 4.54 12.14 -22.85
C THR A 14 3.91 10.95 -22.13
N ARG A 15 4.72 10.14 -21.45
CA ARG A 15 4.24 8.97 -20.69
C ARG A 15 3.35 9.37 -19.52
N ALA A 16 3.72 10.41 -18.77
CA ALA A 16 2.92 10.92 -17.66
C ALA A 16 1.57 11.46 -18.16
N ALA A 17 1.55 12.22 -19.25
CA ALA A 17 0.31 12.70 -19.84
C ALA A 17 -0.63 11.54 -20.22
N ALA A 18 -0.13 10.53 -20.94
CA ALA A 18 -0.92 9.36 -21.31
C ALA A 18 -1.44 8.59 -20.08
N LEU A 19 -0.63 8.45 -19.04
CA LEU A 19 -1.03 7.82 -17.78
C LEU A 19 -2.19 8.58 -17.11
N TYR A 20 -2.08 9.90 -16.95
CA TYR A 20 -3.14 10.68 -16.31
C TYR A 20 -4.42 10.72 -17.14
N GLU A 21 -4.31 10.81 -18.47
CA GLU A 21 -5.47 10.73 -19.37
C GLU A 21 -6.19 9.38 -19.24
N SER A 22 -5.44 8.27 -19.06
CA SER A 22 -6.05 6.96 -18.80
C SER A 22 -6.83 6.89 -17.47
N MET A 23 -6.54 7.80 -16.54
CA MET A 23 -7.27 7.98 -15.28
C MET A 23 -8.36 9.07 -15.38
N GLY A 24 -8.59 9.63 -16.57
CA GLY A 24 -9.61 10.65 -16.82
C GLY A 24 -9.23 12.05 -16.37
N MET A 25 -7.94 12.38 -16.31
CA MET A 25 -7.49 13.74 -15.94
C MET A 25 -6.27 14.21 -16.74
N SER A 26 -6.18 15.52 -16.94
CA SER A 26 -5.00 16.11 -17.59
C SER A 26 -3.78 16.12 -16.67
N LEU A 27 -2.57 16.16 -17.26
CA LEU A 27 -1.32 16.35 -16.51
C LEU A 27 -1.35 17.63 -15.65
N SER A 28 -1.95 18.72 -16.15
CA SER A 28 -2.10 19.98 -15.40
C SER A 28 -2.99 19.82 -14.17
N THR A 29 -4.06 19.02 -14.28
CA THR A 29 -4.94 18.69 -13.14
C THR A 29 -4.16 17.92 -12.08
N ALA A 30 -3.36 16.93 -12.49
CA ALA A 30 -2.53 16.14 -11.59
C ALA A 30 -1.49 17.00 -10.84
N VAL A 31 -0.79 17.91 -11.54
CA VAL A 31 0.17 18.84 -10.91
C VAL A 31 -0.53 19.76 -9.90
N ASN A 32 -1.73 20.26 -10.21
CA ASN A 32 -2.49 21.07 -9.27
C ASN A 32 -2.93 20.28 -8.03
N MET A 33 -3.35 19.02 -8.19
CA MET A 33 -3.65 18.13 -7.07
C MET A 33 -2.42 17.89 -6.20
N PHE A 34 -1.26 17.62 -6.81
CA PHE A 34 0.00 17.43 -6.10
C PHE A 34 0.32 18.62 -5.19
N LEU A 35 0.22 19.85 -5.70
CA LEU A 35 0.48 21.05 -4.91
C LEU A 35 -0.50 21.22 -3.74
N ARG A 36 -1.80 20.95 -3.96
CA ARG A 36 -2.82 21.04 -2.90
C ARG A 36 -2.60 20.00 -1.81
N GLN A 37 -2.32 18.76 -2.20
CA GLN A 37 -2.06 17.69 -1.23
C GLN A 37 -0.79 17.95 -0.44
N SER A 38 0.22 18.57 -1.06
CA SER A 38 1.46 18.95 -0.36
C SER A 38 1.20 19.95 0.77
N LEU A 39 0.29 20.90 0.54
CA LEU A 39 -0.10 21.90 1.54
C LEU A 39 -0.94 21.29 2.67
N GLU A 40 -1.83 20.35 2.33
CA GLU A 40 -2.67 19.68 3.33
C GLU A 40 -1.85 18.77 4.26
N GLU A 41 -0.84 18.08 3.73
CA GLU A 41 0.00 17.17 4.51
C GLU A 41 1.23 17.83 5.15
N ASP A 42 1.45 19.13 4.92
CA ASP A 42 2.69 19.85 5.27
C ASP A 42 3.95 19.06 4.83
N GLY A 43 3.93 18.54 3.60
CA GLY A 43 4.91 17.56 3.14
C GLY A 43 4.78 17.18 1.67
N VAL A 44 5.51 16.16 1.25
CA VAL A 44 5.40 15.60 -0.11
C VAL A 44 4.22 14.61 -0.14
N PRO A 45 3.29 14.70 -1.11
CA PRO A 45 2.07 13.89 -1.19
C PRO A 45 2.33 12.48 -1.74
N PHE A 46 3.46 11.94 -1.32
CA PHE A 46 3.84 10.55 -1.33
C PHE A 46 4.99 10.45 -0.32
N LYS A 47 4.99 9.44 0.55
CA LYS A 47 6.12 9.21 1.43
C LYS A 47 7.32 8.78 0.57
N PRO A 48 8.37 9.61 0.42
CA PRO A 48 9.52 9.22 -0.37
C PRO A 48 10.20 8.08 0.37
N ARG A 49 10.09 6.87 -0.17
CA ARG A 49 10.81 5.71 0.35
C ARG A 49 12.04 5.54 -0.53
N ARG A 50 13.21 5.31 0.08
CA ARG A 50 14.34 4.74 -0.67
C ARG A 50 13.87 3.39 -1.19
N TYR A 51 13.51 3.35 -2.46
CA TYR A 51 13.01 2.16 -3.12
C TYR A 51 14.15 1.14 -3.18
N THR A 52 14.13 0.17 -2.28
CA THR A 52 14.45 -1.21 -2.63
C THR A 52 13.17 -1.94 -3.10
N GLY A 53 12.33 -1.23 -3.89
CA GLY A 53 11.10 -1.74 -4.52
C GLY A 53 9.81 -1.56 -3.70
N VAL A 54 8.73 -1.09 -4.36
CA VAL A 54 7.40 -1.66 -4.11
C VAL A 54 7.55 -3.13 -4.43
N ARG A 55 7.58 -3.93 -3.37
CA ARG A 55 7.80 -5.36 -3.48
C ARG A 55 6.47 -5.97 -3.90
N LEU A 56 6.28 -6.05 -5.23
CA LEU A 56 5.14 -6.70 -5.86
C LEU A 56 5.09 -8.22 -5.54
N THR A 57 6.17 -8.76 -4.97
CA THR A 57 6.26 -10.15 -4.51
C THR A 57 6.22 -10.23 -2.97
N PRO A 58 5.43 -11.14 -2.38
CA PRO A 58 5.39 -11.39 -0.93
C PRO A 58 6.78 -11.67 -0.33
N THR A 59 7.02 -11.35 0.95
CA THR A 59 8.27 -11.77 1.62
C THR A 59 8.33 -13.28 1.68
N GLU A 60 9.51 -13.84 1.91
CA GLU A 60 9.60 -15.28 2.13
C GLU A 60 8.69 -15.71 3.29
N GLU A 61 8.59 -14.88 4.34
CA GLU A 61 7.66 -15.05 5.45
C GLU A 61 6.19 -15.01 4.98
N THR A 62 5.79 -13.98 4.24
CA THR A 62 4.42 -13.88 3.71
C THR A 62 4.10 -15.02 2.74
N ARG A 63 5.06 -15.44 1.91
CA ARG A 63 4.91 -16.56 0.98
C ARG A 63 4.68 -17.87 1.73
N ARG A 64 5.44 -18.13 2.80
CA ARG A 64 5.24 -19.30 3.66
C ARG A 64 3.87 -19.28 4.32
N ALA A 65 3.46 -18.14 4.86
CA ALA A 65 2.15 -17.99 5.47
C ALA A 65 1.00 -18.26 4.48
N MET A 66 1.13 -17.84 3.22
CA MET A 66 0.14 -18.15 2.17
C MET A 66 0.06 -19.65 1.86
N VAL A 67 1.20 -20.33 1.69
CA VAL A 67 1.24 -21.78 1.45
C VAL A 67 0.70 -22.57 2.64
N GLU A 68 1.01 -22.14 3.85
CA GLU A 68 0.50 -22.76 5.07
C GLU A 68 -1.03 -22.63 5.17
N ALA A 69 -1.58 -21.44 4.86
CA ALA A 69 -3.03 -21.23 4.84
C ALA A 69 -3.73 -22.13 3.81
N GLU A 70 -3.17 -22.24 2.60
CA GLU A 70 -3.70 -23.15 1.56
C GLU A 70 -3.62 -24.62 2.00
N ALA A 71 -2.52 -25.04 2.65
CA ALA A 71 -2.36 -26.38 3.17
C ALA A 71 -3.35 -26.71 4.31
N LYS A 72 -3.70 -25.73 5.16
CA LYS A 72 -4.75 -25.86 6.18
C LYS A 72 -6.12 -26.03 5.53
N GLU A 73 -6.44 -25.22 4.53
CA GLU A 73 -7.71 -25.29 3.79
C GLU A 73 -7.90 -26.64 3.08
N LEU A 74 -6.83 -27.17 2.47
CA LEU A 74 -6.82 -28.47 1.81
C LEU A 74 -6.78 -29.66 2.80
N GLY A 75 -6.69 -29.40 4.11
CA GLY A 75 -6.62 -30.43 5.15
C GLY A 75 -5.31 -31.24 5.16
N VAL A 76 -4.26 -30.72 4.51
CA VAL A 76 -2.92 -31.34 4.48
C VAL A 76 -2.24 -31.18 5.85
N ILE A 77 -2.53 -30.08 6.54
CA ILE A 77 -2.10 -29.82 7.92
C ILE A 77 -3.30 -29.41 8.78
N PRO A 78 -3.29 -29.69 10.10
CA PRO A 78 -4.38 -29.28 10.98
C PRO A 78 -4.48 -27.76 11.07
N ASP A 79 -5.71 -27.24 11.02
CA ASP A 79 -5.98 -25.83 11.25
C ASP A 79 -6.04 -25.53 12.76
N ASP A 80 -4.99 -24.90 13.26
CA ASP A 80 -4.85 -24.43 14.64
C ASP A 80 -5.25 -22.97 14.83
N SER A 81 -5.92 -22.38 13.84
CA SER A 81 -6.35 -20.98 13.90
C SER A 81 -7.39 -20.74 15.00
N THR A 82 -7.31 -19.55 15.62
CA THR A 82 -8.33 -19.13 16.59
C THR A 82 -9.52 -18.53 15.87
N VAL A 83 -10.68 -19.15 16.00
CA VAL A 83 -11.94 -18.59 15.49
C VAL A 83 -12.36 -17.40 16.36
N CYS A 84 -12.53 -16.24 15.75
CA CYS A 84 -13.04 -15.03 16.39
C CYS A 84 -14.31 -14.58 15.66
N ASP A 85 -15.46 -14.92 16.24
CA ASP A 85 -16.80 -14.60 15.72
C ASP A 85 -17.26 -13.16 16.04
N THR A 86 -16.62 -12.53 17.02
CA THR A 86 -16.99 -11.21 17.55
C THR A 86 -15.76 -10.34 17.75
N GLU A 87 -15.95 -9.01 17.64
CA GLU A 87 -14.89 -8.03 17.92
C GLU A 87 -14.31 -8.21 19.35
N GLY A 88 -15.17 -8.52 20.32
CA GLY A 88 -14.78 -8.77 21.70
C GLY A 88 -13.83 -9.97 21.85
N SER A 89 -14.14 -11.08 21.17
CA SER A 89 -13.29 -12.28 21.15
C SER A 89 -11.91 -11.99 20.54
N ALA A 90 -11.89 -11.30 19.38
CA ALA A 90 -10.65 -10.90 18.71
C ALA A 90 -9.77 -10.00 19.60
N ARG A 91 -10.35 -8.94 20.20
CA ARG A 91 -9.63 -8.03 21.10
C ARG A 91 -9.08 -8.76 22.32
N ALA A 92 -9.85 -9.68 22.91
CA ALA A 92 -9.40 -10.47 24.06
C ALA A 92 -8.24 -11.41 23.69
N HIS A 93 -8.31 -12.06 22.53
CA HIS A 93 -7.24 -12.92 22.02
C HIS A 93 -5.94 -12.13 21.77
N LEU A 94 -5.99 -11.00 21.06
CA LEU A 94 -4.82 -10.15 20.82
C LEU A 94 -4.19 -9.63 22.12
N ARG A 95 -5.02 -9.29 23.12
CA ARG A 95 -4.53 -8.89 24.46
C ARG A 95 -3.82 -10.02 25.19
N ARG A 96 -4.25 -11.28 25.02
CA ARG A 96 -3.56 -12.45 25.59
C ARG A 96 -2.20 -12.67 24.94
N LEU A 97 -2.12 -12.66 23.61
CA LEU A 97 -0.85 -12.79 22.88
C LEU A 97 0.18 -11.73 23.30
N ARG A 98 -0.24 -10.47 23.43
CA ARG A 98 0.64 -9.38 23.85
C ARG A 98 1.14 -9.53 25.30
N ARG A 99 0.43 -10.25 26.16
CA ARG A 99 0.80 -10.50 27.56
C ARG A 99 1.67 -11.76 27.74
N GLY A 100 1.56 -12.73 26.83
CA GLY A 100 2.32 -13.97 26.84
C GLY A 100 3.68 -13.91 26.15
N GLY A 101 3.99 -12.82 25.44
CA GLY A 101 5.31 -12.56 24.87
C GLY A 101 6.28 -11.97 25.89
N LYS A 102 6.71 -12.76 26.86
CA LYS A 102 7.90 -12.53 27.70
C LYS A 102 8.74 -13.80 27.75
#